data_AF-A0A2N3K081-F1
#
_entry.id   AF-A0A2N3K081-F1
#
_cell.length_a   1.000
_cell.length_b   1.000
_cell.length_c   1.000
_cell.angle_alpha   90.00
_cell.angle_beta   90.00
_cell.angle_gamma   90.00
#
_symmetry.space_group_name_H-M   'P 1'
#
loop_
_entity.id
_entity.type
_entity.pdbx_description
1 polymer ?
#
loop_
_entity_poly.entity_id
_entity_poly.type
_entity_poly.pdbx_seq_one_letter_code
_entity_poly.pdbx_strand_id
1 'polypeptide(L)' 'MAVTLGQYVVAVLTGIDGYDGRGDGRYRFHGTLAGSVTELVTPQQWVNPDAPGADRARLLLGRRLESESGGPVAYVRPGG' A
#
# COMPACT_ATOMS: atom_id res chain seq x y z
N MET A 1 -3.05 -0.21 -5.15
CA MET A 1 -3.63 -0.10 -3.80
C MET A 1 -2.58 0.42 -2.85
N ALA A 2 -2.90 1.45 -2.08
CA ALA A 2 -2.05 1.89 -0.98
C ALA A 2 -2.38 1.09 0.27
N VAL A 3 -1.34 0.71 1.02
CA VAL A 3 -1.40 0.07 2.32
C VAL A 3 -0.96 1.10 3.35
N THR A 4 -1.77 1.34 4.38
CA THR A 4 -1.47 2.36 5.39
C THR A 4 -1.26 1.78 6.78
N LEU A 5 -0.51 2.49 7.62
CA LEU A 5 -0.43 2.33 9.07
C LEU A 5 -0.79 3.68 9.70
N GLY A 6 -1.87 3.76 10.47
CA GLY A 6 -2.27 5.01 11.13
C GLY A 6 -2.38 6.19 10.16
N GLN A 7 -2.96 5.96 8.97
CA GLN A 7 -3.10 6.90 7.84
C GLN A 7 -1.86 7.14 6.97
N TYR A 8 -0.67 6.65 7.35
CA TYR A 8 0.55 6.80 6.53
C TYR A 8 0.70 5.65 5.55
N VAL A 9 0.97 5.93 4.28
CA VAL A 9 1.21 4.89 3.27
C VAL A 9 2.58 4.24 3.50
N VAL A 10 2.57 2.96 3.84
CA VAL A 10 3.75 2.14 4.11
C VAL A 10 4.06 1.16 2.99
N ALA A 11 3.11 0.87 2.11
CA ALA A 11 3.37 0.09 0.90
C ALA A 11 2.40 0.44 -0.24
N VAL A 12 2.85 0.25 -1.48
CA VAL A 12 2.03 0.39 -2.69
C VAL A 12 2.11 -0.90 -3.49
N LEU A 13 0.95 -1.55 -3.63
CA LEU A 13 0.76 -2.75 -4.43
C LEU A 13 0.09 -2.38 -5.76
N THR A 14 0.52 -2.98 -6.86
CA THR A 14 -0.04 -2.80 -8.19
C THR A 14 -0.33 -4.16 -8.83
N GLY A 15 -0.98 -4.17 -10.01
CA GLY A 15 -1.30 -5.43 -10.69
C GLY A 15 -2.16 -6.39 -9.87
N ILE A 16 -3.10 -5.85 -9.07
CA ILE A 16 -3.95 -6.70 -8.23
C ILE A 16 -4.96 -7.41 -9.12
N ASP A 17 -4.88 -8.74 -9.14
CA ASP A 17 -5.74 -9.64 -9.91
C ASP A 17 -6.84 -10.30 -9.06
N GLY A 18 -6.75 -10.22 -7.73
CA GLY A 18 -7.77 -10.72 -6.82
C GLY A 18 -7.44 -10.51 -5.34
N TYR A 19 -8.41 -10.88 -4.49
CA TYR A 19 -8.19 -11.03 -3.05
C TYR A 19 -8.88 -12.30 -2.53
N ASP A 20 -8.22 -13.00 -1.62
CA ASP A 20 -8.78 -14.11 -0.87
C ASP A 20 -9.13 -13.64 0.53
N GLY A 21 -10.42 -13.61 0.86
CA GLY A 21 -10.90 -13.39 2.23
C GLY A 21 -10.99 -14.71 2.97
N ARG A 22 -10.28 -14.86 4.09
CA ARG A 22 -10.29 -16.13 4.88
C ARG A 22 -11.48 -16.24 5.84
N GLY A 23 -12.41 -15.28 5.85
CA GLY A 23 -13.59 -15.26 6.72
C GLY A 23 -13.31 -14.92 8.19
N ASP A 24 -12.04 -14.75 8.57
CA ASP A 24 -11.56 -14.33 9.89
C ASP A 24 -11.20 -12.83 9.95
N GLY A 25 -11.70 -12.06 8.97
CA GLY A 25 -11.35 -10.64 8.79
C GLY A 25 -9.99 -10.41 8.13
N ARG A 26 -9.25 -11.45 7.74
CA ARG A 26 -7.98 -11.32 7.01
C ARG A 26 -8.19 -11.43 5.52
N TYR A 27 -7.53 -10.54 4.79
CA TYR A 27 -7.50 -10.49 3.34
C TYR A 27 -6.08 -10.76 2.85
N ARG A 28 -5.93 -11.64 1.85
CA ARG A 28 -4.71 -11.83 1.10
C ARG A 28 -4.90 -11.23 -0.29
N PHE A 29 -3.95 -10.42 -0.72
CA PHE A 29 -3.94 -9.81 -2.05
C PHE A 29 -2.80 -10.39 -2.86
N HIS A 30 -3.07 -10.67 -4.13
CA HIS A 30 -2.07 -11.08 -5.10
C HIS A 30 -1.75 -9.85 -5.96
N GLY A 31 -0.47 -9.53 -6.11
CA GLY A 31 -0.04 -8.32 -6.81
C GLY A 31 1.46 -8.08 -6.72
N THR A 32 1.91 -7.04 -7.41
CA THR A 32 3.31 -6.60 -7.46
C THR A 32 3.56 -5.51 -6.43
N LEU A 33 4.64 -5.65 -5.65
CA LEU A 33 5.09 -4.60 -4.74
C LEU A 33 5.85 -3.53 -5.54
N ALA A 34 5.23 -2.36 -5.71
CA ALA A 34 5.86 -1.22 -6.37
C ALA A 34 6.78 -0.44 -5.43
N GLY A 35 6.51 -0.45 -4.13
CA GLY A 35 7.39 0.12 -3.12
C GLY A 35 6.84 0.00 -1.71
N SER A 36 7.71 0.23 -0.72
CA SER A 36 7.41 0.11 0.70
C SER A 36 8.35 0.95 1.57
N VAL A 37 7.89 1.25 2.78
CA VAL A 37 8.74 1.77 3.86
C VAL A 37 9.38 0.58 4.58
N THR A 38 10.71 0.53 4.62
CA THR A 38 11.48 -0.61 5.15
C THR A 38 11.83 -0.47 6.63
N GLU A 39 11.74 0.73 7.18
CA GLU A 39 11.99 1.03 8.59
C GLU A 39 11.03 2.16 9.03
N LEU A 40 10.42 2.06 10.20
CA LEU A 40 9.34 2.96 10.63
C LEU A 40 9.77 4.04 11.65
N VAL A 41 10.91 3.88 12.31
CA VAL A 41 11.47 4.82 13.29
C VAL A 41 12.23 5.98 12.59
N THR A 42 12.96 5.65 11.54
CA THR A 42 13.71 6.47 10.59
C THR A 42 13.27 6.06 9.17
N PRO A 43 12.16 6.64 8.66
CA PRO A 43 11.52 6.18 7.44
C PRO A 43 12.45 6.06 6.24
N GLN A 44 12.74 4.82 5.85
CA GLN A 44 13.47 4.52 4.61
C GLN A 44 12.50 3.96 3.58
N GLN A 45 12.48 4.58 2.39
CA GLN A 45 11.61 4.18 1.31
C GLN A 45 12.38 3.38 0.28
N TRP A 46 11.85 2.20 -0.06
CA TRP A 46 12.30 1.41 -1.18
C TRP A 46 11.23 1.44 -2.27
N VAL A 47 11.66 1.66 -3.51
CA VAL A 47 10.80 1.62 -4.69
C VAL A 47 11.45 0.68 -5.69
N ASN A 48 10.67 -0.25 -6.22
CA ASN A 48 11.09 -1.05 -7.35
C ASN A 48 10.92 -0.21 -8.64
N PRO A 49 12.01 0.21 -9.31
CA PRO A 49 11.91 1.07 -10.49
C PRO A 49 11.24 0.38 -11.67
N ASP A 50 11.29 -0.95 -11.74
CA ASP A 50 10.76 -1.75 -12.85
C ASP A 50 9.32 -2.19 -12.61
N ALA A 51 8.78 -1.97 -11.41
CA ALA A 51 7.41 -2.34 -11.10
C ALA A 51 6.42 -1.36 -11.77
N PRO A 52 5.34 -1.88 -12.37
CA PRO A 52 4.22 -1.04 -12.79
C PRO A 52 3.75 -0.16 -11.63
N GLY A 53 3.68 1.15 -11.84
CA GLY A 53 3.27 2.13 -10.82
C GLY A 53 4.36 2.55 -9.84
N ALA A 54 5.64 2.36 -10.16
CA ALA A 54 6.78 2.91 -9.42
C ALA A 54 6.64 4.43 -9.15
N ASP A 55 6.18 5.21 -10.14
CA ASP A 55 5.95 6.65 -9.96
C ASP A 55 4.88 6.95 -8.93
N ARG A 56 3.82 6.13 -8.90
CA ARG A 56 2.77 6.25 -7.89
C ARG A 56 3.28 5.84 -6.51
N ALA A 57 4.18 4.86 -6.42
CA ALA A 57 4.84 4.52 -5.16
C ALA A 57 5.69 5.69 -4.63
N ARG A 58 6.49 6.34 -5.48
CA ARG A 58 7.28 7.53 -5.12
C ARG A 58 6.43 8.68 -4.59
N LEU A 59 5.26 8.91 -5.20
CA LEU A 59 4.34 9.97 -4.79
C LEU A 59 3.61 9.68 -3.48
N LEU A 60 3.28 8.40 -3.22
CA LEU A 60 2.40 8.03 -2.11
C LEU A 60 3.15 7.62 -0.84
N LEU A 61 4.31 6.96 -0.94
CA LEU A 61 5.02 6.43 0.23
C LEU A 61 5.32 7.54 1.25
N GLY A 62 5.06 7.26 2.52
CA GLY A 62 5.24 8.21 3.63
C GLY A 62 4.23 9.36 3.66
N ARG A 63 3.32 9.47 2.69
CA ARG A 63 2.24 10.45 2.73
C ARG A 63 1.11 9.96 3.62
N ARG A 64 0.47 10.91 4.29
CA ARG A 64 -0.79 10.68 4.99
C ARG A 64 -1.92 10.67 3.96
N LEU A 65 -2.69 9.60 3.91
CA LEU A 65 -3.97 9.55 3.21
C LEU A 65 -5.09 9.80 4.22
N GLU A 66 -6.06 10.63 3.87
CA GLU A 66 -7.30 10.70 4.63
C GLU A 66 -8.01 9.35 4.48
N SER A 67 -7.87 8.51 5.50
CA SER A 67 -8.36 7.13 5.45
C SER A 67 -9.88 7.10 5.55
N GLU A 68 -10.57 6.56 4.54
CA GLU A 68 -12.00 6.23 4.63
C GLU A 68 -12.27 4.92 5.39
N SER A 69 -11.24 4.13 5.74
CA SER A 69 -11.42 2.91 6.54
C SER A 69 -10.62 2.96 7.83
N GLY A 70 -11.32 2.95 8.97
CA GLY A 70 -10.77 3.08 10.33
C GLY A 70 -9.99 1.87 10.88
N GLY A 71 -9.53 0.96 10.02
CA GLY A 71 -8.71 -0.19 10.43
C GLY A 71 -7.20 0.12 10.43
N PRO A 72 -6.37 -0.70 11.11
CA PRO A 72 -4.91 -0.54 11.14
C PRO A 72 -4.24 -0.69 9.75
N VAL A 73 -4.97 -1.24 8.78
CA VAL A 73 -4.61 -1.30 7.36
C VAL A 73 -5.78 -0.73 6.55
N ALA A 74 -5.58 0.42 5.91
CA ALA A 74 -6.57 0.97 4.98
C ALA A 74 -6.20 0.67 3.53
N TYR A 75 -7.19 0.22 2.75
CA TYR A 75 -7.04 -0.15 1.35
C TYR A 75 -7.57 0.97 0.46
N VAL A 76 -6.68 1.79 -0.08
CA VAL A 76 -7.09 2.88 -0.98
C VAL A 76 -7.01 2.38 -2.42
N ARG A 77 -8.16 2.29 -3.09
CA ARG A 77 -8.20 2.17 -4.55
C ARG A 77 -7.75 3.52 -5.11
N PRO A 78 -6.84 3.55 -6.11
CA PRO A 78 -6.58 4.78 -6.82
C PRO A 78 -7.92 5.26 -7.40
N GLY A 79 -8.39 6.45 -7.01
CA GLY A 79 -9.57 7.07 -7.61
C GLY A 79 -9.45 7.11 -9.12
N GLY A 80 -10.60 6.92 -9.81
CA GLY A 80 -10.72 6.88 -11.26
C GLY A 80 -10.40 8.20 -11.95
#